data_AF-A0A0Q6W131-F1
#
_entry.id   AF-A0A0Q6W131-F1
#
_cell.length_a   1.000
_cell.length_b   1.000
_cell.length_c   1.000
_cell.angle_alpha   90.00
_cell.angle_beta   90.00
_cell.angle_gamma   90.00
#
_symmetry.space_group_name_H-M   'P 1'
#
loop_
_entity.id
_entity.type
_entity.pdbx_description
1 polymer ?
#
loop_
_entity_poly.entity_id
_entity_poly.type
_entity_poly.pdbx_seq_one_letter_code
_entity_poly.pdbx_strand_id
1 'polypeptide(L)'
;MATHDELYAKFGKTAEAAQLFEVELGTLILCARAIEQGWILEADSVKARKLLDDIDRSTLGHLLRSLKKCVELDDALADRFGSALQTRNRLFHRFYEFHNFKIQTDEGRDAMIADLEAMHTELFNAWQIASSMTETATAFLLEVSSKTA
;
A
#
# COMPACT_ATOMS: atom_id res chain seq x y z
N MET A 1 3.13 30.29 3.80
CA MET A 1 3.32 30.25 2.35
C MET A 1 4.37 29.22 2.04
N ALA A 2 3.94 28.16 1.39
CA ALA A 2 4.77 27.04 1.02
C ALA A 2 5.75 27.41 -0.11
N THR A 3 6.95 26.91 0.02
CA THR A 3 8.01 26.92 -1.00
C THR A 3 7.85 25.73 -1.96
N HIS A 4 8.58 25.76 -3.06
CA HIS A 4 8.67 24.60 -3.97
C HIS A 4 9.29 23.38 -3.27
N ASP A 5 10.31 23.61 -2.44
CA ASP A 5 11.00 22.53 -1.73
C ASP A 5 10.08 21.86 -0.70
N GLU A 6 9.29 22.64 0.04
CA GLU A 6 8.27 22.09 0.96
C GLU A 6 7.22 21.28 0.21
N LEU A 7 6.79 21.75 -0.96
CA LEU A 7 5.84 21.04 -1.82
C LEU A 7 6.41 19.70 -2.30
N TYR A 8 7.63 19.69 -2.84
CA TYR A 8 8.27 18.46 -3.29
C TYR A 8 8.57 17.50 -2.14
N ALA A 9 9.00 18.02 -0.99
CA ALA A 9 9.20 17.22 0.22
C ALA A 9 7.89 16.58 0.70
N LYS A 10 6.79 17.34 0.69
CA LYS A 10 5.48 16.80 1.07
C LYS A 10 4.96 15.78 0.05
N PHE A 11 5.20 15.99 -1.24
CA PHE A 11 4.90 14.99 -2.26
C PHE A 11 5.66 13.69 -1.98
N GLY A 12 6.96 13.78 -1.68
CA GLY A 12 7.80 12.63 -1.32
C GLY A 12 7.27 11.85 -0.11
N LYS A 13 6.90 12.53 0.98
CA LYS A 13 6.26 11.89 2.16
C LYS A 13 4.94 11.20 1.80
N THR A 14 4.16 11.81 0.91
CA THR A 14 2.89 11.25 0.45
C THR A 14 3.12 10.00 -0.42
N ALA A 15 4.14 10.03 -1.27
CA ALA A 15 4.55 8.89 -2.10
C ALA A 15 5.13 7.74 -1.26
N GLU A 16 5.89 8.04 -0.21
CA GLU A 16 6.38 7.04 0.76
C GLU A 16 5.22 6.25 1.37
N ALA A 17 4.20 6.93 1.90
CA ALA A 17 3.02 6.26 2.47
C ALA A 17 2.32 5.35 1.44
N ALA A 18 2.18 5.79 0.19
CA ALA A 18 1.61 4.96 -0.88
C ALA A 18 2.46 3.71 -1.15
N GLN A 19 3.78 3.85 -1.15
CA GLN A 19 4.69 2.75 -1.46
C GLN A 19 4.78 1.74 -0.31
N LEU A 20 4.77 2.21 0.94
CA LEU A 20 4.68 1.33 2.11
C LEU A 20 3.36 0.56 2.12
N PHE A 21 2.25 1.19 1.74
CA PHE A 21 0.98 0.47 1.55
C PHE A 21 1.09 -0.65 0.52
N GLU A 22 1.74 -0.42 -0.63
CA GLU A 22 1.98 -1.45 -1.65
C GLU A 22 2.82 -2.63 -1.12
N VAL A 23 3.87 -2.34 -0.35
CA VAL A 23 4.74 -3.35 0.27
C VAL A 23 3.95 -4.21 1.26
N GLU A 24 3.13 -3.59 2.11
CA GLU A 24 2.31 -4.33 3.07
C GLU A 24 1.30 -5.24 2.39
N LEU A 25 0.64 -4.78 1.32
CA LEU A 25 -0.29 -5.64 0.58
C LEU A 25 0.42 -6.82 -0.09
N GLY A 26 1.61 -6.61 -0.65
CA GLY A 26 2.42 -7.69 -1.20
C GLY A 26 2.77 -8.73 -0.13
N THR A 27 3.24 -8.27 1.02
CA THR A 27 3.58 -9.14 2.16
C THR A 27 2.36 -9.91 2.67
N LEU A 28 1.22 -9.25 2.81
CA LEU A 28 -0.03 -9.88 3.23
C LEU A 28 -0.49 -10.98 2.27
N ILE A 29 -0.36 -10.77 0.95
CA ILE A 29 -0.65 -11.80 -0.07
C ILE A 29 0.31 -13.00 0.10
N LEU A 30 1.59 -12.74 0.32
CA LEU A 30 2.59 -13.80 0.55
C LEU A 30 2.22 -14.62 1.79
N CYS A 31 1.86 -13.97 2.90
CA CYS A 31 1.42 -14.63 4.12
C CYS A 31 0.15 -15.46 3.89
N ALA A 32 -0.89 -14.88 3.28
CA ALA A 32 -2.14 -15.55 3.02
C ALA A 32 -1.97 -16.81 2.15
N ARG A 33 -1.11 -16.73 1.11
CA ARG A 33 -0.80 -17.87 0.26
C ARG A 33 0.04 -18.93 0.97
N ALA A 34 0.98 -18.54 1.82
CA ALA A 34 1.74 -19.49 2.62
C ALA A 34 0.83 -20.29 3.56
N ILE A 35 -0.19 -19.65 4.15
CA ILE A 35 -1.22 -20.31 4.98
C ILE A 35 -2.08 -21.23 4.12
N GLU A 36 -2.67 -20.70 3.04
CA GLU A 36 -3.60 -21.45 2.16
C GLU A 36 -2.93 -22.69 1.54
N GLN A 37 -1.66 -22.59 1.14
CA GLN A 37 -0.94 -23.65 0.45
C GLN A 37 -0.11 -24.54 1.39
N GLY A 38 -0.15 -24.29 2.71
CA GLY A 38 0.57 -25.09 3.70
C GLY A 38 2.09 -24.98 3.62
N TRP A 39 2.64 -23.92 3.02
CA TRP A 39 4.10 -23.74 2.83
C TRP A 39 4.89 -23.61 4.15
N ILE A 40 4.18 -23.43 5.26
CA ILE A 40 4.74 -23.41 6.61
C ILE A 40 5.16 -24.83 7.06
N LEU A 41 4.40 -25.84 6.64
CA LEU A 41 4.63 -27.25 7.00
C LEU A 41 5.58 -27.91 5.99
N GLU A 42 5.32 -27.68 4.71
CA GLU A 42 6.16 -28.18 3.61
C GLU A 42 6.53 -27.02 2.69
N ALA A 43 7.75 -26.52 2.84
CA ALA A 43 8.22 -25.37 2.09
C ALA A 43 8.30 -25.66 0.57
N ASP A 44 7.51 -24.94 -0.22
CA ASP A 44 7.61 -24.90 -1.68
C ASP A 44 8.31 -23.61 -2.13
N SER A 45 9.64 -23.61 -2.06
CA SER A 45 10.46 -22.43 -2.35
C SER A 45 10.32 -21.94 -3.80
N VAL A 46 10.01 -22.83 -4.74
CA VAL A 46 9.81 -22.49 -6.15
C VAL A 46 8.51 -21.70 -6.33
N LYS A 47 7.39 -22.16 -5.75
CA LYS A 47 6.14 -21.42 -5.82
C LYS A 47 6.18 -20.13 -5.00
N ALA A 48 6.81 -20.14 -3.83
CA ALA A 48 6.98 -18.94 -3.02
C ALA A 48 7.80 -17.88 -3.76
N ARG A 49 8.89 -18.27 -4.42
CA ARG A 49 9.70 -17.35 -5.23
C ARG A 49 8.92 -16.78 -6.41
N LYS A 50 8.17 -17.64 -7.12
CA LYS A 50 7.33 -17.20 -8.24
C LYS A 50 6.28 -16.19 -7.78
N LEU A 51 5.62 -16.45 -6.65
CA LEU A 51 4.63 -15.52 -6.09
C LEU A 51 5.26 -14.16 -5.76
N LEU A 52 6.45 -14.15 -5.15
CA LEU A 52 7.18 -12.92 -4.86
C LEU A 52 7.51 -12.15 -6.15
N ASP A 53 8.01 -12.83 -7.19
CA ASP A 53 8.31 -12.20 -8.48
C ASP A 53 7.03 -11.62 -9.15
N ASP A 54 5.87 -12.28 -8.98
CA ASP A 54 4.57 -11.80 -9.47
C ASP A 54 4.07 -10.57 -8.68
N ILE A 55 4.30 -10.54 -7.36
CA ILE A 55 3.99 -9.40 -6.49
C ILE A 55 4.85 -8.19 -6.87
N ASP A 56 6.16 -8.36 -7.03
CA ASP A 56 7.11 -7.28 -7.34
C ASP A 56 6.81 -6.57 -8.66
N ARG A 57 6.17 -7.28 -9.61
CA ARG A 57 5.77 -6.73 -10.92
C ARG A 57 4.34 -6.16 -10.94
N SER A 58 3.59 -6.34 -9.86
CA SER A 58 2.18 -5.97 -9.81
C SER A 58 1.98 -4.50 -9.45
N THR A 59 1.09 -3.85 -10.16
CA THR A 59 0.55 -2.53 -9.73
C THR A 59 -0.30 -2.69 -8.47
N LEU A 60 -0.46 -1.63 -7.66
CA LEU A 60 -1.37 -1.63 -6.50
C LEU A 60 -2.78 -2.19 -6.80
N GLY A 61 -3.37 -1.82 -7.94
CA GLY A 61 -4.68 -2.35 -8.34
C GLY A 61 -4.70 -3.85 -8.62
N HIS A 62 -3.59 -4.42 -9.11
CA HIS A 62 -3.42 -5.87 -9.25
C HIS A 62 -3.23 -6.53 -7.88
N LEU A 63 -2.43 -5.95 -6.99
CA LEU A 63 -2.26 -6.44 -5.62
C LEU A 63 -3.61 -6.54 -4.89
N LEU A 64 -4.42 -5.48 -4.93
CA LEU A 64 -5.76 -5.50 -4.31
C LEU A 64 -6.69 -6.56 -4.89
N ARG A 65 -6.67 -6.76 -6.21
CA ARG A 65 -7.43 -7.84 -6.85
C ARG A 65 -6.93 -9.22 -6.43
N SER A 66 -5.63 -9.40 -6.25
CA SER A 66 -5.04 -10.65 -5.78
C SER A 66 -5.36 -10.91 -4.31
N LEU A 67 -5.29 -9.89 -3.46
CA LEU A 67 -5.62 -9.97 -2.05
C LEU A 67 -7.07 -10.43 -1.83
N LYS A 68 -8.03 -9.82 -2.54
CA LYS A 68 -9.45 -10.21 -2.46
C LYS A 68 -9.75 -11.67 -2.85
N LYS A 69 -8.80 -12.36 -3.50
CA LYS A 69 -8.94 -13.79 -3.83
C LYS A 69 -8.45 -14.72 -2.71
N CYS A 70 -7.68 -14.22 -1.75
CA CYS A 70 -7.07 -15.04 -0.71
C CYS A 70 -7.31 -14.51 0.72
N VAL A 71 -7.90 -13.32 0.87
CA VAL A 71 -8.27 -12.72 2.15
C VAL A 71 -9.70 -12.18 2.03
N GLU A 72 -10.56 -12.59 2.96
CA GLU A 72 -11.89 -11.99 3.12
C GLU A 72 -11.73 -10.59 3.75
N LEU A 73 -12.23 -9.58 3.06
CA LEU A 73 -12.25 -8.20 3.53
C LEU A 73 -13.72 -7.81 3.72
N ASP A 74 -14.06 -7.22 4.86
CA ASP A 74 -15.36 -6.60 5.01
C ASP A 74 -15.52 -5.40 4.05
N ASP A 75 -16.76 -4.98 3.82
CA ASP A 75 -17.08 -3.91 2.88
C ASP A 75 -16.37 -2.59 3.24
N ALA A 76 -16.27 -2.27 4.53
CA ALA A 76 -15.65 -1.03 4.99
C ALA A 76 -14.14 -1.00 4.70
N LEU A 77 -13.45 -2.13 4.86
CA LEU A 77 -12.04 -2.27 4.57
C LEU A 77 -11.78 -2.32 3.06
N ALA A 78 -12.64 -3.03 2.33
CA ALA A 78 -12.58 -3.09 0.87
C ALA A 78 -12.76 -1.70 0.24
N ASP A 79 -13.69 -0.90 0.76
CA ASP A 79 -13.92 0.48 0.34
C ASP A 79 -12.73 1.38 0.68
N ARG A 80 -12.16 1.24 1.89
CA ARG A 80 -10.99 2.01 2.32
C ARG A 80 -9.78 1.76 1.43
N PHE A 81 -9.48 0.51 1.12
CA PHE A 81 -8.40 0.16 0.19
C PHE A 81 -8.69 0.60 -1.25
N GLY A 82 -9.97 0.54 -1.66
CA GLY A 82 -10.42 1.07 -2.95
C GLY A 82 -10.21 2.58 -3.07
N SER A 83 -10.50 3.33 -2.01
CA SER A 83 -10.24 4.77 -1.92
C SER A 83 -8.74 5.06 -1.98
N ALA A 84 -7.93 4.37 -1.17
CA ALA A 84 -6.48 4.53 -1.17
C ALA A 84 -5.84 4.25 -2.54
N LEU A 85 -6.35 3.27 -3.31
CA LEU A 85 -5.93 3.04 -4.69
C LEU A 85 -6.23 4.24 -5.60
N GLN A 86 -7.42 4.84 -5.49
CA GLN A 86 -7.77 6.02 -6.26
C GLN A 86 -6.87 7.21 -5.91
N THR A 87 -6.60 7.42 -4.62
CA THR A 87 -5.72 8.47 -4.12
C THR A 87 -4.27 8.26 -4.57
N ARG A 88 -3.74 7.05 -4.50
CA ARG A 88 -2.42 6.70 -5.04
C ARG A 88 -2.33 6.97 -6.54
N ASN A 89 -3.36 6.58 -7.31
CA ASN A 89 -3.38 6.86 -8.74
C ASN A 89 -3.43 8.36 -9.04
N ARG A 90 -4.20 9.13 -8.26
CA ARG A 90 -4.24 10.60 -8.38
C ARG A 90 -2.88 11.21 -8.07
N LEU A 91 -2.22 10.77 -7.00
CA LEU A 91 -0.89 11.23 -6.61
C LEU A 91 0.12 11.08 -7.75
N PHE A 92 0.28 9.85 -8.28
CA PHE A 92 1.34 9.56 -9.25
C PHE A 92 1.01 9.95 -10.68
N HIS A 93 -0.27 9.89 -11.08
CA HIS A 93 -0.62 10.10 -12.49
C HIS A 93 -1.19 11.48 -12.78
N ARG A 94 -1.72 12.19 -11.76
CA ARG A 94 -2.56 13.36 -12.02
C ARG A 94 -2.29 14.57 -11.14
N PHE A 95 -1.50 14.45 -10.06
CA PHE A 95 -1.36 15.53 -9.07
C PHE A 95 -0.92 16.85 -9.71
N TYR A 96 0.23 16.85 -10.39
CA TYR A 96 0.74 18.06 -11.04
C TYR A 96 -0.11 18.51 -12.24
N GLU A 97 -0.73 17.57 -12.97
CA GLU A 97 -1.64 17.88 -14.07
C GLU A 97 -2.87 18.67 -13.58
N PHE A 98 -3.52 18.21 -12.50
CA PHE A 98 -4.70 18.85 -11.94
C PHE A 98 -4.42 20.23 -11.34
N HIS A 99 -3.22 20.42 -10.77
CA HIS A 99 -2.85 21.69 -10.16
C HIS A 99 -2.22 22.68 -11.15
N ASN A 100 -1.66 22.20 -12.27
CA ASN A 100 -1.16 23.02 -13.37
C ASN A 100 -0.32 24.22 -12.88
N PHE A 101 -0.69 25.45 -13.25
CA PHE A 101 0.05 26.67 -12.90
C PHE A 101 -0.07 27.09 -11.43
N LYS A 102 -0.87 26.40 -10.59
CA LYS A 102 -0.97 26.72 -9.15
C LYS A 102 0.38 26.68 -8.44
N ILE A 103 1.30 25.84 -8.89
CA ILE A 103 2.65 25.76 -8.31
C ILE A 103 3.42 27.10 -8.38
N GLN A 104 3.06 27.99 -9.31
CA GLN A 104 3.74 29.26 -9.52
C GLN A 104 3.31 30.35 -8.53
N THR A 105 2.18 30.19 -7.83
CA THR A 105 1.70 31.17 -6.86
C THR A 105 1.80 30.65 -5.43
N ASP A 106 1.85 31.58 -4.50
CA ASP A 106 1.98 31.33 -3.08
C ASP A 106 0.75 30.59 -2.54
N GLU A 107 -0.43 31.13 -2.86
CA GLU A 107 -1.73 30.54 -2.50
C GLU A 107 -1.96 29.19 -3.21
N GLY A 108 -1.44 29.05 -4.43
CA GLY A 108 -1.57 27.82 -5.20
C GLY A 108 -0.72 26.70 -4.61
N ARG A 109 0.50 26.99 -4.16
CA ARG A 109 1.34 26.01 -3.44
C ARG A 109 0.75 25.64 -2.08
N ASP A 110 0.19 26.60 -1.34
CA ASP A 110 -0.52 26.32 -0.08
C ASP A 110 -1.71 25.36 -0.32
N ALA A 111 -2.48 25.56 -1.40
CA ALA A 111 -3.56 24.65 -1.77
C ALA A 111 -3.07 23.26 -2.20
N MET A 112 -1.94 23.18 -2.90
CA MET A 112 -1.32 21.90 -3.28
C MET A 112 -0.80 21.13 -2.06
N ILE A 113 -0.22 21.82 -1.07
CA ILE A 113 0.19 21.21 0.20
C ILE A 113 -1.00 20.62 0.93
N ALA A 114 -2.11 21.38 1.06
CA ALA A 114 -3.31 20.90 1.73
C ALA A 114 -3.89 19.64 1.06
N ASP A 115 -3.87 19.58 -0.27
CA ASP A 115 -4.30 18.40 -1.02
C ASP A 115 -3.37 17.20 -0.77
N LEU A 116 -2.04 17.40 -0.74
CA LEU A 116 -1.09 16.35 -0.36
C LEU A 116 -1.25 15.90 1.10
N GLU A 117 -1.62 16.79 2.02
CA GLU A 117 -1.91 16.42 3.41
C GLU A 117 -3.13 15.51 3.51
N ALA A 118 -4.19 15.79 2.75
CA ALA A 118 -5.36 14.94 2.66
C ALA A 118 -5.01 13.56 2.06
N MET A 119 -4.30 13.54 0.92
CA MET A 119 -3.86 12.29 0.28
C MET A 119 -2.95 11.48 1.21
N HIS A 120 -2.01 12.13 1.89
CA HIS A 120 -1.09 11.47 2.82
C HIS A 120 -1.86 10.84 3.97
N THR A 121 -2.81 11.55 4.57
CA THR A 121 -3.63 11.00 5.66
C THR A 121 -4.37 9.73 5.21
N GLU A 122 -4.96 9.75 4.02
CA GLU A 122 -5.68 8.60 3.48
C GLU A 122 -4.76 7.39 3.23
N LEU A 123 -3.62 7.62 2.57
CA LEU A 123 -2.65 6.58 2.24
C LEU A 123 -1.98 6.02 3.49
N PHE A 124 -1.63 6.88 4.44
CA PHE A 124 -1.03 6.50 5.71
C PHE A 124 -1.98 5.63 6.54
N ASN A 125 -3.26 5.99 6.60
CA ASN A 125 -4.26 5.19 7.30
C ASN A 125 -4.43 3.81 6.64
N ALA A 126 -4.43 3.73 5.31
CA ALA A 126 -4.48 2.45 4.59
C ALA A 126 -3.24 1.60 4.85
N TRP A 127 -2.05 2.23 4.83
CA TRP A 127 -0.80 1.58 5.20
C TRP A 127 -0.82 1.03 6.62
N GLN A 128 -1.22 1.81 7.63
CA GLN A 128 -1.25 1.36 9.01
C GLN A 128 -2.14 0.13 9.20
N ILE A 129 -3.30 0.11 8.55
CA ILE A 129 -4.20 -1.06 8.61
C ILE A 129 -3.55 -2.28 7.96
N ALA A 130 -2.98 -2.12 6.77
CA ALA A 130 -2.29 -3.20 6.09
C ALA A 130 -1.11 -3.73 6.92
N SER A 131 -0.31 -2.84 7.53
CA SER A 131 0.78 -3.18 8.46
C SER A 131 0.27 -4.01 9.64
N SER A 132 -0.80 -3.59 10.30
CA SER A 132 -1.37 -4.35 11.42
C SER A 132 -1.87 -5.74 10.99
N MET A 133 -2.44 -5.86 9.79
CA MET A 133 -2.84 -7.16 9.24
C MET A 133 -1.61 -8.04 8.95
N THR A 134 -0.57 -7.48 8.34
CA THR A 134 0.70 -8.17 8.05
C THR A 134 1.39 -8.64 9.32
N GLU A 135 1.46 -7.79 10.35
CA GLU A 135 2.01 -8.12 11.66
C GLU A 135 1.28 -9.31 12.28
N THR A 136 -0.06 -9.27 12.25
CA THR A 136 -0.90 -10.36 12.77
C THR A 136 -0.67 -11.66 12.00
N ALA A 137 -0.66 -11.60 10.67
CA ALA A 137 -0.45 -12.77 9.82
C ALA A 137 0.96 -13.37 10.03
N THR A 138 1.99 -12.52 10.10
CA THR A 138 3.38 -12.94 10.32
C THR A 138 3.57 -13.55 11.70
N ALA A 139 2.98 -12.96 12.74
CA ALA A 139 3.00 -13.55 14.09
C ALA A 139 2.39 -14.96 14.10
N PHE A 140 1.24 -15.14 13.45
CA PHE A 140 0.62 -16.45 13.30
C PHE A 140 1.54 -17.46 12.58
N LEU A 141 2.18 -17.05 11.47
CA LEU A 141 3.12 -17.91 10.74
C LEU A 141 4.29 -18.37 11.62
N LEU A 142 4.88 -17.45 12.40
CA LEU A 142 6.00 -17.73 13.30
C LEU A 142 5.58 -18.69 14.42
N GLU A 143 4.39 -18.48 15.01
CA GLU A 143 3.86 -19.38 16.04
C GLU A 143 3.66 -20.81 15.50
N VAL A 144 3.07 -20.97 14.32
CA VAL A 144 2.88 -22.29 13.70
C VAL A 144 4.23 -22.95 13.40
N SER A 145 5.18 -22.21 12.82
CA SER A 145 6.52 -22.75 12.53
C SER A 145 7.24 -23.24 13.79
N SER A 146 7.14 -22.50 14.91
CA SER A 146 7.78 -22.89 16.18
C SER A 146 7.18 -24.14 16.83
N LYS A 147 5.91 -24.47 16.56
CA LYS A 147 5.24 -25.67 17.09
C LYS A 147 5.50 -26.92 16.24
N THR A 148 6.00 -26.73 15.02
CA THR A 148 6.23 -27.82 14.04
C THR A 148 7.70 -28.24 13.96
N ALA A 149 8.60 -27.47 14.59
CA ALA A 149 10.03 -27.78 14.75
C ALA A 149 10.28 -28.66 15.99
#